data_AF-A0A944STH9-F1
#
_entry.id   AF-A0A944STH9-F1
#
_cell.length_a   1.000
_cell.length_b   1.000
_cell.length_c   1.000
_cell.angle_alpha   90.00
_cell.angle_beta   90.00
_cell.angle_gamma   90.00
#
_symmetry.space_group_name_H-M   'P 1'
#
loop_
_entity.id
_entity.type
_entity.pdbx_description
1 polymer ?
#
loop_
_entity_poly.entity_id
_entity_poly.type
_entity_poly.pdbx_seq_one_letter_code
_entity_poly.pdbx_strand_id
1 'polypeptide(L)'
;MAVNLPTIQAEKLLAIDGVRLATGNAGIKANNQTDLVLIEIANGSTVSAVYTQNAFCAAPVRVAKRHQQQATPRYCLINSGNANAGTG
;
A
#
# COMPACT_ATOMS: atom_id res chain seq x y z
N MET A 1 8.22 -11.96 -5.43
CA MET A 1 8.85 -10.88 -6.22
C MET A 1 8.88 -11.30 -7.66
N ALA A 2 8.63 -10.39 -8.60
CA ALA A 2 8.82 -10.70 -10.01
C ALA A 2 10.32 -10.92 -10.26
N VAL A 3 10.69 -12.13 -10.68
CA VAL A 3 12.07 -12.49 -11.03
C VAL A 3 12.24 -12.15 -12.52
N ASN A 4 13.34 -11.50 -12.90
CA ASN A 4 13.62 -11.08 -14.28
C ASN A 4 12.61 -10.08 -14.89
N LEU A 5 11.97 -9.24 -14.07
CA LEU A 5 11.11 -8.18 -14.60
C LEU A 5 11.99 -7.08 -15.24
N PRO A 6 11.86 -6.79 -16.55
CA PRO A 6 12.58 -5.70 -17.17
C PRO A 6 12.07 -4.37 -16.62
N THR A 7 12.92 -3.33 -16.63
CA THR A 7 12.49 -1.97 -16.28
C THR A 7 11.34 -1.54 -17.20
N ILE A 8 10.15 -1.34 -16.62
CA ILE A 8 8.98 -0.87 -17.35
C ILE A 8 9.02 0.66 -17.38
N GLN A 9 8.92 1.22 -18.58
CA GLN A 9 8.73 2.66 -18.80
C GLN A 9 7.34 3.07 -18.31
N ALA A 10 7.27 4.11 -17.49
CA ALA A 10 6.01 4.54 -16.86
C ALA A 10 4.93 4.88 -17.90
N GLU A 11 5.32 5.41 -19.06
CA GLU A 11 4.42 5.78 -20.16
C GLU A 11 3.75 4.55 -20.80
N LYS A 12 4.28 3.35 -20.58
CA LYS A 12 3.73 2.08 -21.07
C LYS A 12 2.75 1.43 -20.09
N LEU A 13 2.59 1.99 -18.89
CA LEU A 13 1.64 1.47 -17.92
C LEU A 13 0.22 1.90 -18.32
N LEU A 14 -0.63 0.92 -18.56
CA LEU A 14 -2.04 1.16 -18.83
C LEU A 14 -2.78 1.41 -17.50
N ALA A 15 -3.74 2.32 -17.54
CA ALA A 15 -4.66 2.49 -16.44
C ALA A 15 -5.48 1.20 -16.24
N ILE A 16 -5.75 0.88 -14.98
CA ILE A 16 -6.68 -0.20 -14.61
C ILE A 16 -8.00 0.46 -14.27
N ASP A 17 -9.05 0.11 -14.99
CA ASP A 17 -10.39 0.63 -14.72
C ASP A 17 -10.80 0.33 -13.28
N GLY A 18 -11.31 1.37 -12.61
CA GLY A 18 -11.70 1.28 -11.21
C GLY A 18 -10.55 1.35 -10.20
N VAL A 19 -9.30 1.59 -10.62
CA VAL A 19 -8.18 1.86 -9.72
C VAL A 19 -7.64 3.28 -9.95
N ARG A 20 -7.49 4.03 -8.87
CA ARG A 20 -6.85 5.37 -8.89
C ARG A 20 -5.66 5.40 -7.95
N LEU A 21 -4.61 6.09 -8.37
CA LEU A 21 -3.39 6.27 -7.58
C LEU A 21 -3.14 7.76 -7.34
N ALA A 22 -2.78 8.09 -6.12
CA ALA A 22 -2.20 9.38 -5.77
C ALA A 22 -0.92 9.15 -4.98
N THR A 23 0.06 10.02 -5.17
CA THR A 23 1.31 9.99 -4.42
C THR A 23 1.57 11.36 -3.81
N GLY A 24 2.35 11.38 -2.72
CA GLY A 24 2.66 12.62 -2.03
C GLY A 24 3.95 12.53 -1.23
N ASN A 25 4.43 13.70 -0.84
CA ASN A 25 5.49 13.86 0.14
C ASN A 25 4.86 14.36 1.44
N ALA A 26 4.99 13.58 2.52
CA ALA A 26 4.56 13.91 3.87
C ALA A 26 5.73 14.20 4.83
N GLY A 27 6.96 14.29 4.31
CA GLY A 27 8.15 14.60 5.09
C GLY A 27 8.65 13.45 5.99
N ILE A 28 8.25 12.20 5.71
CA ILE A 28 8.75 11.01 6.42
C ILE A 28 10.18 10.71 5.99
N LYS A 29 10.49 10.87 4.70
CA LYS A 29 11.87 10.77 4.19
C LYS A 29 12.56 12.13 4.26
N ALA A 30 13.76 12.16 4.83
CA ALA A 30 14.56 13.39 4.98
C ALA A 30 15.02 14.03 3.65
N ASN A 31 14.92 13.32 2.52
CA ASN A 31 15.44 13.74 1.22
C ASN A 31 14.37 14.33 0.28
N ASN A 32 13.21 14.74 0.81
CA ASN A 32 12.08 15.27 0.04
C ASN A 32 11.55 14.34 -1.09
N GLN A 33 11.87 13.05 -1.05
CA GLN A 33 11.27 12.09 -1.98
C GLN A 33 9.83 11.77 -1.59
N THR A 34 9.00 11.47 -2.60
CA THR A 34 7.68 10.88 -2.41
C THR A 34 7.76 9.69 -1.44
N ASP A 35 6.91 9.73 -0.42
CA ASP A 35 6.92 8.79 0.69
C ASP A 35 5.53 8.28 1.06
N LEU A 36 4.47 8.81 0.44
CA LEU A 36 3.11 8.31 0.54
C LEU A 36 2.55 7.87 -0.82
N VAL A 37 1.73 6.82 -0.77
CA VAL A 37 0.85 6.38 -1.85
C VAL A 37 -0.55 6.14 -1.27
N LEU A 38 -1.57 6.65 -1.97
CA LEU A 38 -2.96 6.30 -1.76
C LEU A 38 -3.46 5.54 -3.00
N ILE A 39 -3.96 4.33 -2.78
CA ILE A 39 -4.67 3.55 -3.80
C ILE A 39 -6.15 3.60 -3.47
N GLU A 40 -6.96 4.03 -4.42
CA GLU A 40 -8.42 3.92 -4.37
C GLU A 40 -8.87 2.78 -5.29
N ILE A 41 -9.76 1.94 -4.77
CA ILE A 41 -10.39 0.81 -5.45
C ILE A 41 -11.89 1.11 -5.56
N ALA A 42 -12.44 0.93 -6.76
CA ALA A 42 -13.83 1.19 -7.07
C ALA A 42 -14.78 0.46 -6.12
N ASN A 43 -15.93 1.09 -5.88
CA ASN A 43 -16.97 0.46 -5.09
C ASN A 43 -17.48 -0.82 -5.79
N GLY A 44 -17.78 -1.86 -5.01
CA GLY A 44 -18.22 -3.16 -5.53
C GLY A 44 -17.10 -4.08 -6.01
N SER A 45 -15.84 -3.64 -6.00
CA SER A 45 -14.69 -4.53 -6.26
C SER A 45 -14.52 -5.57 -5.15
N THR A 46 -14.01 -6.75 -5.51
CA THR A 46 -13.58 -7.77 -4.55
C THR A 46 -12.12 -7.53 -4.17
N VAL A 47 -11.84 -7.47 -2.88
CA VAL A 47 -10.48 -7.25 -2.35
C VAL A 47 -10.10 -8.39 -1.43
N SER A 48 -8.90 -8.95 -1.64
CA SER A 48 -8.29 -9.95 -0.77
C SER A 48 -6.86 -9.52 -0.44
N ALA A 49 -6.43 -9.79 0.78
CA ALA A 49 -5.07 -9.55 1.23
C ALA A 49 -4.61 -10.71 2.13
N VAL A 50 -3.31 -10.97 2.06
CA VAL A 50 -2.60 -11.87 2.97
C VAL A 50 -1.60 -11.05 3.78
N TYR A 51 -1.38 -11.47 5.02
CA TYR A 51 -0.52 -10.76 5.96
C TYR A 51 0.62 -11.66 6.41
N THR A 52 1.73 -11.05 6.83
CA THR A 52 2.85 -11.80 7.40
C THR A 52 2.41 -12.61 8.63
N GLN A 53 2.96 -13.81 8.77
CA GLN A 53 2.78 -14.67 9.95
C GLN A 53 3.86 -14.41 11.02
N ASN A 54 4.78 -13.47 10.77
CA ASN A 54 5.82 -13.13 11.73
C ASN A 54 5.18 -12.66 13.05
N ALA A 55 5.61 -13.26 14.17
CA ALA A 55 5.14 -12.90 15.51
C ALA A 55 5.39 -11.42 15.84
N PHE A 56 6.45 -10.83 15.30
CA PHE A 56 6.80 -9.42 15.45
C PHE A 56 6.19 -8.56 14.32
N CYS A 57 4.90 -8.73 14.05
CA CYS A 57 4.20 -7.97 13.02
C CYS A 57 4.04 -6.49 13.41
N ALA A 58 4.30 -5.60 12.45
CA ALA A 58 4.16 -4.16 12.65
C ALA A 58 2.70 -3.75 12.93
N ALA A 59 2.50 -2.62 13.63
CA ALA A 59 1.16 -2.13 13.96
C ALA A 59 0.24 -1.96 12.73
N PRO A 60 0.71 -1.47 11.55
CA PRO A 60 -0.12 -1.35 10.36
C PRO A 60 -0.69 -2.69 9.84
N VAL A 61 0.03 -3.80 10.04
CA VAL A 61 -0.45 -5.14 9.64
C VAL A 61 -1.71 -5.50 10.43
N ARG A 62 -1.69 -5.27 11.75
CA ARG A 62 -2.82 -5.56 12.64
C ARG A 62 -4.03 -4.69 12.30
N VAL A 63 -3.81 -3.40 12.02
CA VAL A 63 -4.86 -2.45 11.64
C VAL A 63 -5.50 -2.85 10.30
N ALA A 64 -4.68 -3.13 9.27
CA ALA A 64 -5.17 -3.53 7.97
C ALA A 64 -6.02 -4.81 8.04
N LYS A 65 -5.55 -5.83 8.77
CA LYS A 65 -6.30 -7.08 8.98
C LYS A 65 -7.65 -6.83 9.65
N ARG A 66 -7.70 -5.96 10.66
CA ARG A 66 -8.95 -5.58 11.34
C ARG A 66 -9.92 -4.89 10.38
N HIS A 67 -9.46 -3.92 9.59
CA HIS A 67 -10.33 -3.22 8.64
C HIS A 67 -10.90 -4.16 7.59
N GLN A 68 -10.08 -5.07 7.04
CA GLN A 68 -10.56 -6.07 6.06
C GLN A 68 -11.63 -6.99 6.65
N GLN A 69 -11.56 -7.32 7.95
CA GLN A 69 -12.57 -8.13 8.63
C GLN A 69 -13.89 -7.38 8.86
N GLN A 70 -13.87 -6.05 8.87
CA GLN A 70 -15.04 -5.21 9.12
C GLN A 70 -15.79 -4.87 7.83
N ALA A 71 -15.06 -4.60 6.75
CA ALA A 71 -15.63 -4.28 5.45
C ALA A 71 -14.60 -4.52 4.33
N THR A 72 -15.08 -4.66 3.09
CA THR A 72 -14.20 -4.68 1.91
C THR A 72 -13.46 -3.34 1.80
N PRO A 73 -12.12 -3.30 1.90
CA PRO A 73 -11.37 -2.06 1.86
C PRO A 73 -11.48 -1.38 0.48
N ARG A 74 -11.71 -0.07 0.47
CA ARG A 74 -11.72 0.75 -0.75
C ARG A 74 -10.45 1.59 -0.92
N TYR A 75 -9.68 1.77 0.14
CA TYR A 75 -8.50 2.62 0.13
C TYR A 75 -7.33 1.92 0.82
N CYS A 76 -6.16 1.96 0.19
CA CYS A 76 -4.90 1.54 0.78
C CYS A 76 -3.98 2.75 0.91
N LEU A 77 -3.74 3.20 2.14
CA LEU A 77 -2.76 4.24 2.45
C LEU A 77 -1.44 3.57 2.85
N ILE A 78 -0.38 3.88 2.13
CA ILE A 78 0.93 3.26 2.29
C ILE A 78 1.97 4.36 2.45
N ASN A 79 2.80 4.26 3.47
CA ASN A 79 3.98 5.09 3.62
C ASN A 79 5.27 4.29 3.37
N SER A 80 6.35 5.00 3.11
CA SER A 80 7.72 4.47 3.08
C SER A 80 8.64 5.36 3.93
N GLY A 81 9.81 4.85 4.30
CA GLY A 81 10.77 5.55 5.19
C GLY A 81 10.56 5.28 6.69
N ASN A 82 9.41 4.72 7.10
CA ASN A 82 9.19 4.25 8.46
C ASN A 82 8.21 3.06 8.46
N ALA A 83 8.61 1.93 9.04
CA ALA A 83 7.78 0.71 9.07
C ALA A 83 6.70 0.71 10.17
N ASN A 84 6.82 1.58 11.18
CA ASN A 84 6.00 1.58 12.40
C ASN A 84 5.92 0.18 13.06
N ALA A 85 7.10 -0.43 13.26
CA ALA A 85 7.27 -1.73 13.89
C ALA A 85 8.01 -1.58 15.22
N GLY A 86 7.61 -2.35 16.25
CA GLY A 86 8.23 -2.28 17.58
C GLY A 86 7.97 -0.97 18.33
N THR A 87 6.86 -0.29 18.03
CA THR A 87 6.50 1.03 18.58
C THR A 87 5.44 0.98 19.69
N GLY A 88 5.03 -0.22 20.13
CA GLY A 88 4.02 -0.46 21.18
C GLY A 88 3.36 -1.84 21.09
#